data_AF-A0A495ZPD4-F1
#
_entry.id   AF-A0A495ZPD4-F1
#
_cell.length_a   1.000
_cell.length_b   1.000
_cell.length_c   1.000
_cell.angle_alpha   90.00
_cell.angle_beta   90.00
_cell.angle_gamma   90.00
#
_symmetry.space_group_name_H-M   'P 1'
#
loop_
_entity.id
_entity.type
_entity.pdbx_description
1 polymer ?
#
loop_
_entity_poly.entity_id
_entity_poly.type
_entity_poly.pdbx_seq_one_letter_code
_entity_poly.pdbx_strand_id
1 'polypeptide(L)'
;MRTERPPDTSIFTEYDEAIRLNPDAADAYFNRAFAKTQHYQHPAAIADFDEAIRLNPNFAEAYFYRGCLKDYLASRESVLAARHAARRSAISDFDAAIQLDLDFRERLHAYYRRGLIKYNLDRYEEAIVDFDEALRLIKQGDPECLTAEIQELRAEAEGVLNFYEEGIASMAERIRQNPKNIRDYKIRGETNGFLGRMQAAKSDFQKVLELTTDKQVITEIERHLQALDNPDYWQQYSWRTGC
;
A
#
# COMPACT_ATOMS: atom_id res chain seq x y z
N MET A 1 -39.30 -25.03 -3.57
CA MET A 1 -37.83 -25.09 -3.44
C MET A 1 -37.24 -24.71 -4.79
N ARG A 2 -36.62 -23.53 -4.91
CA ARG A 2 -35.81 -23.20 -6.10
C ARG A 2 -34.51 -23.99 -5.95
N THR A 3 -34.29 -24.98 -6.79
CA THR A 3 -32.98 -25.62 -6.92
C THR A 3 -32.04 -24.59 -7.52
N GLU A 4 -31.11 -24.08 -6.73
CA GLU A 4 -30.01 -23.27 -7.26
C GLU A 4 -29.29 -24.12 -8.31
N ARG A 5 -29.26 -23.64 -9.56
CA ARG A 5 -28.44 -24.24 -10.61
C ARG A 5 -26.99 -24.21 -10.11
N PRO A 6 -26.25 -25.33 -10.09
CA PRO A 6 -24.85 -25.31 -9.70
C PRO A 6 -24.12 -24.26 -10.55
N PRO A 7 -23.14 -23.54 -9.97
CA PRO A 7 -22.41 -22.51 -10.70
C PRO A 7 -21.92 -23.09 -12.02
N ASP A 8 -22.20 -22.39 -13.12
CA ASP A 8 -21.90 -22.88 -14.45
C ASP A 8 -20.38 -22.89 -14.65
N THR A 9 -19.75 -24.04 -14.40
CA THR A 9 -18.31 -24.22 -14.56
C THR A 9 -17.89 -24.29 -16.03
N SER A 10 -18.87 -24.32 -16.96
CA SER A 10 -18.61 -24.30 -18.41
C SER A 10 -17.71 -23.13 -18.84
N ILE A 11 -17.72 -22.04 -18.07
CA ILE A 11 -16.98 -20.81 -18.36
C ILE A 11 -15.45 -21.02 -18.25
N PHE A 12 -15.01 -22.04 -17.49
CA PHE A 12 -13.58 -22.30 -17.26
C PHE A 12 -13.05 -23.53 -17.99
N THR A 13 -13.93 -24.34 -18.60
CA THR A 13 -13.59 -25.65 -19.19
C THR A 13 -12.49 -25.57 -20.24
N GLU A 14 -12.46 -24.51 -21.05
CA GLU A 14 -11.42 -24.32 -22.07
C GLU A 14 -10.04 -24.10 -21.45
N TYR A 15 -9.97 -23.36 -20.34
CA TYR A 15 -8.73 -23.16 -19.59
C TYR A 15 -8.32 -24.42 -18.83
N ASP A 16 -9.29 -25.14 -18.27
CA ASP A 16 -9.03 -26.42 -17.59
C ASP A 16 -8.45 -27.47 -18.55
N GLU A 17 -8.97 -27.54 -19.78
CA GLU A 17 -8.44 -28.41 -20.82
C GLU A 17 -7.05 -27.95 -21.29
N ALA A 18 -6.83 -26.65 -21.46
CA ALA A 18 -5.51 -26.11 -21.80
C ALA A 18 -4.46 -26.47 -20.74
N ILE A 19 -4.80 -26.35 -19.45
CA ILE A 19 -3.95 -26.76 -18.31
C ILE A 19 -3.74 -28.27 -18.28
N ARG A 20 -4.77 -29.07 -18.58
CA ARG A 20 -4.65 -30.53 -18.65
C ARG A 20 -3.68 -30.98 -19.76
N LEU A 21 -3.72 -30.29 -20.90
CA LEU A 21 -2.85 -30.56 -22.04
C LEU A 21 -1.42 -30.05 -21.82
N ASN A 22 -1.27 -28.89 -21.16
CA ASN A 22 0.02 -28.31 -20.79
C ASN A 22 -0.03 -27.69 -19.38
N PRO A 23 0.38 -28.44 -18.34
CA PRO A 23 0.38 -27.95 -16.96
C PRO A 23 1.36 -26.81 -16.68
N ASP A 24 2.31 -26.54 -17.59
CA ASP A 24 3.30 -25.47 -17.43
C ASP A 24 2.90 -24.19 -18.19
N ALA A 25 1.69 -24.15 -18.76
CA ALA A 25 1.18 -22.99 -19.50
C ALA A 25 0.74 -21.86 -18.55
N ALA A 26 1.68 -20.98 -18.16
CA ALA A 26 1.42 -19.83 -17.31
C ALA A 26 0.24 -18.97 -17.81
N ASP A 27 0.12 -18.75 -19.12
CA ASP A 27 -0.98 -17.99 -19.74
C ASP A 27 -2.35 -18.63 -19.51
N ALA A 28 -2.43 -19.97 -19.45
CA ALA A 28 -3.70 -20.66 -19.21
C ALA A 28 -4.17 -20.45 -17.77
N TYR A 29 -3.26 -20.49 -16.80
CA TYR A 29 -3.56 -20.13 -15.41
C TYR A 29 -3.95 -18.66 -15.28
N PHE A 30 -3.21 -17.75 -15.91
CA PHE A 30 -3.53 -16.32 -15.91
C PHE A 30 -4.93 -16.04 -16.47
N ASN A 31 -5.26 -16.59 -17.64
CA ASN A 31 -6.56 -16.38 -18.27
C ASN A 31 -7.71 -16.97 -17.43
N ARG A 32 -7.48 -18.14 -16.80
CA ARG A 32 -8.45 -18.72 -15.87
C ARG A 32 -8.62 -17.85 -14.62
N ALA A 33 -7.53 -17.31 -14.07
CA ALA A 33 -7.55 -16.39 -12.93
C ALA A 33 -8.35 -15.11 -13.26
N PHE A 34 -8.12 -14.54 -14.44
CA PHE A 34 -8.82 -13.37 -14.93
C PHE A 34 -10.33 -13.65 -15.06
N ALA A 35 -10.71 -14.77 -15.70
CA ALA A 35 -12.11 -15.18 -15.81
C ALA A 35 -12.75 -15.39 -14.43
N LYS A 36 -12.08 -16.13 -13.52
CA LYS A 36 -12.55 -16.34 -12.14
C LYS A 36 -12.75 -15.04 -11.38
N THR A 37 -11.91 -14.03 -11.64
CA THR A 37 -12.06 -12.69 -11.06
C THR A 37 -13.36 -12.03 -11.50
N GLN A 38 -13.70 -12.09 -12.81
CA GLN A 38 -14.95 -11.55 -13.35
C GLN A 38 -16.20 -12.28 -12.83
N HIS A 39 -16.04 -13.54 -12.40
CA HIS A 39 -17.11 -14.37 -11.83
C HIS A 39 -17.07 -14.45 -10.29
N TYR A 40 -16.39 -13.51 -9.63
CA TYR A 40 -16.33 -13.39 -8.17
C TYR A 40 -15.74 -14.60 -7.42
N GLN A 41 -15.02 -15.48 -8.12
CA GLN A 41 -14.30 -16.62 -7.54
C GLN A 41 -12.91 -16.19 -7.06
N HIS A 42 -12.86 -15.15 -6.22
CA HIS A 42 -11.62 -14.43 -5.90
C HIS A 42 -10.52 -15.31 -5.26
N PRO A 43 -10.79 -16.21 -4.29
CA PRO A 43 -9.73 -17.05 -3.74
C PRO A 43 -9.13 -18.01 -4.77
N ALA A 44 -9.97 -18.56 -5.66
CA ALA A 44 -9.52 -19.45 -6.73
C ALA A 44 -8.76 -18.68 -7.82
N ALA A 45 -9.12 -17.41 -8.07
CA ALA A 45 -8.38 -16.53 -8.97
C ALA A 45 -6.97 -16.21 -8.41
N ILE A 46 -6.85 -15.89 -7.13
CA ILE A 46 -5.54 -15.65 -6.49
C ILE A 46 -4.64 -16.89 -6.64
N ALA A 47 -5.15 -18.09 -6.38
CA ALA A 47 -4.38 -19.32 -6.54
C ALA A 47 -3.90 -19.55 -7.99
N ASP A 48 -4.73 -19.22 -8.98
CA ASP A 48 -4.32 -19.32 -10.37
C ASP A 48 -3.29 -18.24 -10.77
N PHE A 49 -3.42 -17.01 -10.26
CA PHE A 49 -2.38 -15.98 -10.44
C PHE A 49 -1.06 -16.39 -9.79
N ASP A 50 -1.10 -16.98 -8.59
CA ASP A 50 0.09 -17.49 -7.91
C ASP A 50 0.80 -18.56 -8.75
N GLU A 51 0.04 -19.46 -9.38
CA GLU A 51 0.58 -20.50 -10.24
C GLU A 51 1.15 -19.95 -11.55
N ALA A 52 0.47 -18.98 -12.18
CA ALA A 52 0.98 -18.28 -13.35
C ALA A 52 2.33 -17.60 -13.06
N ILE A 53 2.46 -16.95 -11.90
CA ILE A 53 3.69 -16.29 -11.44
C ILE A 53 4.77 -17.33 -11.08
N ARG A 54 4.40 -18.46 -10.49
CA ARG A 54 5.35 -19.55 -10.19
C ARG A 54 5.97 -20.13 -11.47
N LEU A 55 5.15 -20.31 -12.50
CA LEU A 55 5.56 -20.84 -13.80
C LEU A 55 6.34 -19.79 -14.61
N ASN A 56 5.94 -18.53 -14.56
CA ASN A 56 6.63 -17.41 -15.20
C ASN A 56 6.80 -16.23 -14.23
N PRO A 57 7.95 -16.14 -13.54
CA PRO A 57 8.24 -15.02 -12.63
C PRO A 57 8.35 -13.65 -13.30
N ASN A 58 8.40 -13.59 -14.63
CA ASN A 58 8.44 -12.33 -15.39
C ASN A 58 7.07 -11.94 -15.96
N PHE A 59 5.98 -12.59 -15.51
CA PHE A 59 4.62 -12.32 -16.00
C PHE A 59 4.04 -11.06 -15.36
N ALA A 60 4.35 -9.90 -15.93
CA ALA A 60 4.00 -8.59 -15.39
C ALA A 60 2.49 -8.41 -15.11
N GLU A 61 1.65 -8.84 -16.05
CA GLU A 61 0.20 -8.74 -15.96
C GLU A 61 -0.36 -9.59 -14.81
N ALA A 62 0.20 -10.79 -14.59
CA ALA A 62 -0.23 -11.65 -13.48
C ALA A 62 0.00 -10.97 -12.13
N TYR A 63 1.13 -10.29 -11.95
CA TYR A 63 1.36 -9.46 -10.76
C TYR A 63 0.38 -8.28 -10.69
N PHE A 64 0.21 -7.52 -11.77
CA PHE A 64 -0.68 -6.36 -11.81
C PHE A 64 -2.14 -6.72 -11.43
N TYR A 65 -2.70 -7.75 -12.07
CA TYR A 65 -4.08 -8.17 -11.82
C TYR A 65 -4.25 -8.83 -10.45
N ARG A 66 -3.26 -9.60 -9.97
CA ARG A 66 -3.27 -10.13 -8.59
C ARG A 66 -3.24 -9.00 -7.56
N GLY A 67 -2.42 -7.97 -7.78
CA GLY A 67 -2.36 -6.78 -6.94
C GLY A 67 -3.69 -6.03 -6.89
N CYS A 68 -4.33 -5.82 -8.05
CA CYS A 68 -5.67 -5.21 -8.13
C CYS A 68 -6.72 -6.02 -7.36
N LEU A 69 -6.71 -7.35 -7.51
CA LEU A 69 -7.65 -8.22 -6.81
C LEU A 69 -7.42 -8.21 -5.29
N LYS A 70 -6.17 -8.24 -4.84
CA LYS A 70 -5.82 -8.15 -3.41
C LYS A 70 -6.27 -6.83 -2.80
N ASP A 71 -6.07 -5.70 -3.48
CA ASP A 71 -6.55 -4.40 -3.00
C ASP A 71 -8.08 -4.34 -2.95
N TYR A 72 -8.76 -4.84 -3.98
CA TYR A 72 -10.21 -4.97 -3.99
C TYR A 72 -10.72 -5.76 -2.78
N LEU A 73 -10.12 -6.91 -2.48
CA LEU A 73 -10.48 -7.71 -1.31
C LEU A 73 -10.14 -7.00 0.01
N ALA A 74 -8.99 -6.32 0.07
CA ALA A 74 -8.58 -5.55 1.25
C ALA A 74 -9.59 -4.43 1.57
N SER A 75 -10.11 -3.73 0.55
CA SER A 75 -11.14 -2.69 0.74
C SER A 75 -12.41 -3.21 1.42
N ARG A 76 -12.68 -4.52 1.34
CA ARG A 76 -13.85 -5.20 1.92
C ARG A 76 -13.52 -5.95 3.21
N GLU A 77 -12.25 -6.05 3.58
CA GLU A 77 -11.81 -6.74 4.79
C GLU A 77 -12.09 -5.87 6.02
N SER A 78 -12.87 -6.39 6.97
CA SER A 78 -13.26 -5.67 8.19
C SER A 78 -12.14 -5.61 9.23
N VAL A 79 -11.25 -6.60 9.24
CA VAL A 79 -10.17 -6.69 10.21
C VAL A 79 -9.00 -5.82 9.75
N LEU A 80 -8.73 -4.74 10.50
CA LEU A 80 -7.71 -3.74 10.16
C LEU A 80 -6.35 -4.38 9.84
N ALA A 81 -5.86 -5.29 10.69
CA ALA A 81 -4.57 -5.96 10.48
C ALA A 81 -4.55 -6.80 9.19
N ALA A 82 -5.63 -7.53 8.89
CA ALA A 82 -5.74 -8.32 7.66
C ALA A 82 -5.82 -7.42 6.42
N ARG A 83 -6.57 -6.32 6.51
CA ARG A 83 -6.64 -5.28 5.46
C ARG A 83 -5.26 -4.69 5.16
N HIS A 84 -4.50 -4.29 6.18
CA HIS A 84 -3.15 -3.75 6.00
C HIS A 84 -2.19 -4.79 5.40
N ALA A 85 -2.22 -6.03 5.89
CA ALA A 85 -1.40 -7.12 5.34
C ALA A 85 -1.72 -7.36 3.85
N ALA A 86 -3.00 -7.40 3.48
CA ALA A 86 -3.42 -7.55 2.09
C ALA A 86 -2.97 -6.36 1.22
N ARG A 87 -3.10 -5.12 1.70
CA ARG A 87 -2.60 -3.92 1.02
C ARG A 87 -1.08 -3.92 0.84
N ARG A 88 -0.31 -4.36 1.83
CA ARG A 88 1.15 -4.52 1.70
C ARG A 88 1.50 -5.56 0.65
N SER A 89 0.76 -6.67 0.61
CA SER A 89 0.93 -7.68 -0.45
C SER A 89 0.59 -7.14 -1.83
N ALA A 90 -0.47 -6.33 -1.96
CA ALA A 90 -0.84 -5.68 -3.22
C ALA A 90 0.22 -4.67 -3.68
N ILE A 91 0.78 -3.86 -2.78
CA ILE A 91 1.90 -2.95 -3.09
C ILE A 91 3.09 -3.73 -3.65
N SER A 92 3.47 -4.85 -3.02
CA SER A 92 4.56 -5.70 -3.51
C SER A 92 4.30 -6.27 -4.91
N ASP A 93 3.05 -6.58 -5.23
CA ASP A 93 2.67 -7.04 -6.56
C ASP A 93 2.79 -5.92 -7.59
N PHE A 94 2.36 -4.70 -7.27
CA PHE A 94 2.56 -3.53 -8.14
C PHE A 94 4.05 -3.19 -8.31
N ASP A 95 4.86 -3.31 -7.25
CA ASP A 95 6.31 -3.12 -7.33
C ASP A 95 6.94 -4.08 -8.33
N ALA A 96 6.59 -5.36 -8.25
CA ALA A 96 7.06 -6.39 -9.18
C ALA A 96 6.60 -6.10 -10.61
N ALA A 97 5.31 -5.79 -10.80
CA ALA A 97 4.76 -5.50 -12.12
C ALA A 97 5.44 -4.29 -12.78
N ILE A 98 5.67 -3.20 -12.04
CA ILE A 98 6.33 -1.98 -12.56
C ILE A 98 7.79 -2.23 -12.97
N GLN A 99 8.50 -3.14 -12.29
CA GLN A 99 9.86 -3.52 -12.65
C GLN A 99 9.94 -4.41 -13.91
N LEU A 100 8.81 -5.02 -14.29
CA LEU A 100 8.68 -5.87 -15.47
C LEU A 100 8.15 -5.07 -16.67
N ASP A 101 7.99 -5.76 -17.80
CA ASP A 101 7.50 -5.16 -19.03
C ASP A 101 5.96 -5.07 -19.02
N LEU A 102 5.43 -3.98 -18.47
CA LEU A 102 4.03 -3.60 -18.59
C LEU A 102 3.83 -2.71 -19.81
N ASP A 103 2.65 -2.83 -20.43
CA ASP A 103 2.20 -1.84 -21.39
C ASP A 103 2.04 -0.46 -20.70
N PHE A 104 1.92 0.57 -21.53
CA PHE A 104 1.82 1.94 -21.05
C PHE A 104 0.61 2.17 -20.12
N ARG A 105 -0.55 1.59 -20.43
CA ARG A 105 -1.80 1.73 -19.65
C ARG A 105 -1.72 0.94 -18.35
N GLU A 106 -1.22 -0.29 -18.34
CA GLU A 106 -1.06 -1.03 -17.09
C GLU A 106 -0.01 -0.40 -16.20
N ARG A 107 1.11 0.09 -16.76
CA ARG A 107 2.12 0.80 -15.98
C ARG A 107 1.54 2.06 -15.33
N LEU A 108 0.78 2.85 -16.08
CA LEU A 108 0.05 4.01 -15.55
C LEU A 108 -0.87 3.59 -14.39
N HIS A 109 -1.72 2.58 -14.61
CA HIS A 109 -2.64 2.11 -13.59
C HIS A 109 -1.93 1.50 -12.38
N ALA A 110 -0.78 0.85 -12.56
CA ALA A 110 0.00 0.29 -11.47
C ALA A 110 0.50 1.39 -10.53
N TYR A 111 1.07 2.47 -11.07
CA TYR A 111 1.43 3.65 -10.27
C TYR A 111 0.20 4.25 -9.59
N TYR A 112 -0.87 4.51 -10.34
CA TYR A 112 -2.08 5.10 -9.79
C TYR A 112 -2.67 4.27 -8.62
N ARG A 113 -2.82 2.94 -8.82
CA ARG A 113 -3.37 2.02 -7.81
C ARG A 113 -2.42 1.88 -6.62
N ARG A 114 -1.11 1.76 -6.83
CA ARG A 114 -0.13 1.70 -5.73
C ARG A 114 -0.14 3.01 -4.92
N GLY A 115 -0.25 4.16 -5.57
CA GLY A 115 -0.40 5.47 -4.95
C GLY A 115 -1.65 5.58 -4.10
N LEU A 116 -2.81 5.13 -4.61
CA LEU A 116 -4.06 5.06 -3.84
C LEU A 116 -3.93 4.18 -2.58
N ILE A 117 -3.29 3.03 -2.69
CA ILE A 117 -3.10 2.14 -1.54
C ILE A 117 -2.21 2.82 -0.50
N LYS A 118 -1.10 3.44 -0.92
CA LYS A 118 -0.21 4.19 -0.03
C LYS A 118 -0.92 5.37 0.63
N TYR A 119 -1.73 6.10 -0.12
CA TYR A 119 -2.58 7.17 0.41
C TYR A 119 -3.54 6.65 1.49
N ASN A 120 -4.19 5.51 1.23
CA ASN A 120 -5.08 4.84 2.20
C ASN A 120 -4.36 4.21 3.40
N LEU A 121 -3.03 4.16 3.37
CA LEU A 121 -2.15 3.75 4.46
C LEU A 121 -1.48 4.97 5.14
N ASP A 122 -1.93 6.18 4.83
CA ASP A 122 -1.35 7.44 5.30
C ASP A 122 0.14 7.64 4.92
N ARG A 123 0.63 6.88 3.93
CA ARG A 123 2.00 7.00 3.38
C ARG A 123 2.03 8.09 2.30
N TYR A 124 1.70 9.32 2.71
CA TYR A 124 1.46 10.43 1.79
C TYR A 124 2.67 10.78 0.92
N GLU A 125 3.88 10.79 1.49
CA GLU A 125 5.11 11.06 0.74
C GLU A 125 5.28 10.07 -0.42
N GLU A 126 5.08 8.78 -0.16
CA GLU A 126 5.22 7.74 -1.17
C GLU A 126 4.06 7.69 -2.16
N ALA A 127 2.86 8.09 -1.72
CA ALA A 127 1.69 8.19 -2.58
C ALA A 127 1.87 9.31 -3.62
N ILE A 128 2.39 10.48 -3.20
CA ILE A 128 2.68 11.62 -4.08
C ILE A 128 3.67 11.21 -5.18
N VAL A 129 4.72 10.47 -4.84
CA VAL A 129 5.69 9.95 -5.82
C VAL A 129 5.01 9.09 -6.89
N ASP A 130 4.10 8.20 -6.48
CA ASP A 130 3.37 7.35 -7.42
C ASP A 130 2.41 8.15 -8.30
N PHE A 131 1.72 9.14 -7.74
CA PHE A 131 0.85 10.04 -8.51
C PHE A 131 1.65 10.89 -9.51
N ASP A 132 2.83 11.37 -9.13
CA ASP A 132 3.73 12.10 -10.02
C ASP A 132 4.18 11.25 -11.21
N GLU A 133 4.55 9.98 -10.97
CA GLU A 133 4.90 9.07 -12.06
C GLU A 133 3.70 8.77 -12.97
N ALA A 134 2.51 8.58 -12.41
CA ALA A 134 1.30 8.40 -13.22
C ALA A 134 1.01 9.63 -14.10
N LEU A 135 1.09 10.85 -13.54
CA LEU A 135 0.90 12.09 -14.30
C LEU A 135 1.99 12.30 -15.36
N ARG A 136 3.23 11.89 -15.06
CA ARG A 136 4.35 11.92 -16.01
C ARG A 136 4.06 11.03 -17.22
N LEU A 137 3.51 9.83 -17.00
CA LEU A 137 3.11 8.91 -18.06
C LEU A 137 1.95 9.50 -18.87
N ILE A 138 0.90 10.04 -18.24
CA ILE A 138 -0.23 10.68 -18.95
C ILE A 138 0.26 11.70 -19.96
N LYS A 139 1.17 12.59 -19.54
CA LYS A 139 1.75 13.63 -20.38
C LYS A 139 2.49 13.08 -21.62
N GLN A 140 2.92 11.82 -21.60
CA GLN A 140 3.67 11.17 -22.68
C GLN A 140 2.79 10.39 -23.67
N GLY A 141 1.60 9.94 -23.27
CA GLY A 141 0.76 9.02 -24.07
C GLY A 141 -0.73 9.34 -24.14
N ASP A 142 -1.16 10.48 -23.59
CA ASP A 142 -2.52 11.05 -23.58
C ASP A 142 -3.71 10.12 -23.24
N PRO A 143 -3.84 9.68 -21.98
CA PRO A 143 -5.12 9.30 -21.37
C PRO A 143 -5.63 10.40 -20.43
N GLU A 144 -6.44 11.33 -20.93
CA GLU A 144 -7.03 12.42 -20.12
C GLU A 144 -7.98 11.92 -19.00
N CYS A 145 -8.47 10.68 -19.11
CA CYS A 145 -9.52 10.13 -18.26
C CYS A 145 -9.20 10.09 -16.75
N LEU A 146 -7.92 10.09 -16.35
CA LEU A 146 -7.50 10.00 -14.94
C LEU A 146 -6.78 11.25 -14.43
N THR A 147 -6.48 12.23 -15.28
CA THR A 147 -5.62 13.37 -14.93
C THR A 147 -6.17 14.15 -13.74
N ALA A 148 -7.45 14.51 -13.78
CA ALA A 148 -8.09 15.30 -12.72
C ALA A 148 -8.14 14.55 -11.39
N GLU A 149 -8.50 13.27 -11.42
CA GLU A 149 -8.58 12.40 -10.23
C GLU A 149 -7.20 12.26 -9.56
N ILE A 150 -6.15 11.99 -10.34
CA ILE A 150 -4.79 11.85 -9.80
C ILE A 150 -4.29 13.20 -9.25
N GLN A 151 -4.57 14.31 -9.93
CA GLN A 151 -4.22 15.65 -9.44
C GLN A 151 -4.91 15.99 -8.11
N GLU A 152 -6.19 15.65 -7.97
CA GLU A 152 -6.95 15.88 -6.75
C GLU A 152 -6.37 15.09 -5.57
N LEU A 153 -6.17 13.78 -5.75
CA LEU A 153 -5.59 12.91 -4.71
C LEU A 153 -4.18 13.34 -4.30
N ARG A 154 -3.37 13.76 -5.28
CA ARG A 154 -2.04 14.29 -5.04
C ARG A 154 -2.08 15.59 -4.24
N ALA A 155 -2.94 16.53 -4.62
CA ALA A 155 -3.10 17.81 -3.91
C ALA A 155 -3.62 17.61 -2.48
N GLU A 156 -4.53 16.66 -2.27
CA GLU A 156 -5.00 16.30 -0.94
C GLU A 156 -3.87 15.73 -0.08
N ALA A 157 -3.08 14.79 -0.62
CA ALA A 157 -1.92 14.23 0.05
C ALA A 157 -0.88 15.31 0.43
N GLU A 158 -0.63 16.26 -0.46
CA GLU A 158 0.25 17.41 -0.19
C GLU A 158 -0.28 18.31 0.93
N GLY A 159 -1.59 18.61 0.92
CA GLY A 159 -2.22 19.41 1.97
C GLY A 159 -2.09 18.77 3.35
N VAL A 160 -2.33 17.45 3.43
CA VAL A 160 -2.16 16.68 4.68
C VAL A 160 -0.69 16.67 5.11
N LEU A 161 0.24 16.44 4.18
CA LEU A 161 1.67 16.44 4.48
C LEU A 161 2.14 17.81 5.00
N ASN A 162 1.68 18.89 4.38
CA ASN A 162 2.02 20.25 4.81
C ASN A 162 1.54 20.55 6.25
N PHE A 163 0.37 20.05 6.64
CA PHE A 163 -0.11 20.17 8.03
C PHE A 163 0.86 19.51 9.02
N TYR A 164 1.38 18.33 8.71
CA TYR A 164 2.39 17.69 9.55
C TYR A 164 3.72 18.45 9.57
N GLU A 165 4.17 18.95 8.43
CA GLU A 165 5.39 19.77 8.34
C GLU A 165 5.33 21.00 9.24
N GLU A 166 4.22 21.71 9.21
CA GLU A 166 4.00 22.88 10.07
C GLU A 166 4.05 22.50 11.56
N GLY A 167 3.43 21.36 11.92
CA GLY A 167 3.49 20.81 13.27
C GLY A 167 4.91 20.49 13.72
N ILE A 168 5.68 19.79 12.86
CA ILE A 168 7.09 19.44 13.10
C ILE A 168 7.95 20.70 13.24
N ALA A 169 7.75 21.70 12.38
CA ALA A 169 8.48 22.96 12.41
C ALA A 169 8.19 23.76 13.70
N SER A 170 6.93 23.78 14.13
CA SER A 170 6.50 24.41 15.39
C SER A 170 7.14 23.72 16.61
N MET A 171 7.17 22.39 16.64
CA MET A 171 7.87 21.63 17.70
C MET A 171 9.37 21.90 17.68
N ALA A 172 9.99 21.98 16.49
CA ALA A 172 11.40 22.28 16.35
C ALA A 172 11.76 23.66 16.93
N GLU A 173 10.90 24.68 16.75
CA GLU A 173 11.11 26.00 17.35
C GLU A 173 11.01 25.95 18.88
N ARG A 174 10.01 25.27 19.44
CA ARG A 174 9.89 25.11 20.90
C ARG A 174 11.08 24.35 21.50
N ILE A 175 11.60 23.36 20.79
CA ILE A 175 12.82 22.64 21.19
C ILE A 175 14.04 23.56 21.18
N ARG A 176 14.17 24.47 20.20
CA ARG A 176 15.26 25.46 20.20
C ARG A 176 15.19 26.38 21.41
N GLN A 177 13.99 26.83 21.78
CA GLN A 177 13.77 27.70 22.93
C GLN A 177 13.95 26.99 24.27
N ASN A 178 13.55 25.72 24.35
CA ASN A 178 13.70 24.88 25.54
C ASN A 178 14.24 23.49 25.18
N PRO A 179 15.57 23.31 25.08
CA PRO A 179 16.19 22.06 24.67
C PRO A 179 15.99 20.87 25.63
N LYS A 180 15.43 21.10 26.82
CA LYS A 180 15.11 20.06 27.80
C LYS A 180 13.64 19.62 27.74
N ASN A 181 12.84 20.15 26.80
CA ASN A 181 11.44 19.78 26.67
C ASN A 181 11.27 18.38 26.06
N ILE A 182 11.22 17.36 26.92
CA ILE A 182 11.04 15.96 26.50
C ILE A 182 9.74 15.73 25.73
N ARG A 183 8.70 16.52 26.00
CA ARG A 183 7.38 16.34 25.38
C ARG A 183 7.42 16.66 23.89
N ASP A 184 8.09 17.75 23.51
CA ASP A 184 8.18 18.12 22.09
C ASP A 184 9.04 17.14 21.30
N TYR A 185 10.14 16.63 21.88
CA TYR A 185 10.90 15.53 21.25
C TYR A 185 10.04 14.28 21.07
N LYS A 186 9.31 13.87 22.09
CA LYS A 186 8.42 12.69 22.00
C LYS A 186 7.40 12.84 20.87
N ILE A 187 6.63 13.94 20.86
CA ILE A 187 5.56 14.14 19.87
C ILE A 187 6.15 14.30 18.46
N ARG A 188 7.28 15.01 18.30
CA ARG A 188 7.95 15.14 16.99
C ARG A 188 8.50 13.79 16.51
N GLY A 189 8.99 12.96 17.42
CA GLY A 189 9.43 11.60 17.13
C GLY A 189 8.27 10.71 16.67
N GLU A 190 7.14 10.74 17.38
CA GLU A 190 5.91 10.01 17.00
C GLU A 190 5.39 10.46 15.63
N THR A 191 5.39 11.78 15.37
CA THR A 191 4.94 12.34 14.09
C THR A 191 5.86 11.89 12.94
N ASN A 192 7.18 11.91 13.14
CA ASN A 192 8.11 11.40 12.14
C ASN A 192 8.00 9.89 11.95
N GLY A 193 7.74 9.12 13.01
CA GLY A 193 7.48 7.68 12.92
C GLY A 193 6.25 7.40 12.07
N PHE A 194 5.17 8.14 12.30
CA PHE A 194 3.96 8.11 11.49
C PHE A 194 4.21 8.39 10.01
N LEU A 195 5.02 9.41 9.70
CA LEU A 195 5.35 9.77 8.33
C LEU A 195 6.33 8.79 7.64
N GLY A 196 6.79 7.73 8.28
CA GLY A 196 7.80 6.84 7.68
C GLY A 196 9.26 7.30 7.86
N ARG A 197 9.49 8.42 8.55
CA ARG A 197 10.80 9.08 8.70
C ARG A 197 11.58 8.51 9.89
N MET A 198 11.92 7.23 9.80
CA MET A 198 12.44 6.44 10.93
C MET A 198 13.72 6.99 11.56
N GLN A 199 14.62 7.58 10.78
CA GLN A 199 15.85 8.16 11.35
C GLN A 199 15.57 9.43 12.17
N ALA A 200 14.67 10.29 11.69
CA ALA A 200 14.27 11.48 12.44
C ALA A 200 13.55 11.09 13.73
N ALA A 201 12.61 10.13 13.64
CA ALA A 201 11.90 9.58 14.79
C ALA A 201 12.86 9.01 15.83
N LYS A 202 13.78 8.16 15.40
CA LYS A 202 14.82 7.56 16.25
C LYS A 202 15.66 8.61 16.97
N SER A 203 16.11 9.65 16.24
CA SER A 203 16.92 10.72 16.82
C SER A 203 16.18 11.44 17.95
N ASP A 204 14.89 11.72 17.76
CA ASP A 204 14.06 12.38 18.77
C ASP A 204 13.84 11.49 20.00
N PHE A 205 13.55 10.21 19.79
CA PHE A 205 13.39 9.23 20.87
C PHE A 205 14.65 9.03 21.69
N GLN A 206 15.82 8.94 21.04
CA GLN A 206 17.10 8.91 21.74
C GLN A 206 17.29 10.16 22.60
N LYS A 207 16.88 11.33 22.11
CA LYS A 207 16.96 12.56 22.89
C LYS A 207 16.05 12.56 24.11
N VAL A 208 14.86 11.95 24.02
CA VAL A 208 13.99 11.76 25.20
C VAL A 208 14.68 10.90 26.26
N LEU A 209 15.30 9.78 25.87
CA LEU A 209 15.99 8.86 26.78
C LEU A 209 17.18 9.52 27.49
N GLU A 210 17.88 10.45 26.83
CA GLU A 210 18.96 11.24 27.44
C GLU A 210 18.47 12.22 28.52
N LEU A 211 17.22 12.69 28.41
CA LEU A 211 16.69 13.80 29.20
C LEU A 211 15.77 13.35 30.35
N THR A 212 15.40 12.07 30.42
CA THR A 212 14.45 11.56 31.41
C THR A 212 15.04 10.41 32.24
N THR A 213 14.61 10.33 33.50
CA THR A 213 14.84 9.17 34.37
C THR A 213 13.52 8.46 34.72
N ASP A 214 12.41 8.91 34.14
CA ASP A 214 11.08 8.32 34.36
C ASP A 214 11.00 6.97 33.64
N LYS A 215 10.85 5.89 34.42
CA LYS A 215 10.79 4.52 33.92
C LYS A 215 9.62 4.27 32.98
N GLN A 216 8.48 4.94 33.19
CA GLN A 216 7.30 4.76 32.36
C GLN A 216 7.55 5.37 30.97
N VAL A 217 8.12 6.57 30.94
CA VAL A 217 8.51 7.24 29.68
C VAL A 217 9.58 6.42 28.95
N ILE A 218 10.60 5.93 29.65
CA ILE A 218 11.65 5.08 29.05
C ILE A 218 11.04 3.84 28.39
N THR A 219 10.19 3.11 29.10
CA THR A 219 9.53 1.89 28.58
C THR A 219 8.69 2.19 27.34
N GLU A 220 8.01 3.33 27.32
CA GLU A 220 7.22 3.77 26.18
C GLU A 220 8.09 4.08 24.95
N ILE A 221 9.17 4.86 25.13
CA ILE A 221 10.09 5.19 24.05
C ILE A 221 10.83 3.95 23.53
N GLU A 222 11.20 3.02 24.40
CA GLU A 222 11.79 1.74 23.98
C GLU A 222 10.84 0.93 23.09
N ARG A 223 9.53 0.96 23.37
CA ARG A 223 8.52 0.34 22.50
C ARG A 223 8.47 1.00 21.12
N HIS A 224 8.52 2.33 21.05
CA HIS A 224 8.61 3.04 19.76
C HIS A 224 9.85 2.63 18.98
N LEU A 225 11.01 2.58 19.64
CA LEU A 225 12.28 2.21 19.02
C LEU A 225 12.28 0.77 18.49
N GLN A 226 11.66 -0.17 19.22
CA GLN A 226 11.50 -1.56 18.76
C GLN A 226 10.55 -1.68 17.57
N ALA A 227 9.64 -0.73 17.39
CA ALA A 227 8.61 -0.75 16.36
C ALA A 227 8.89 0.21 15.20
N LEU A 228 10.07 0.84 15.12
CA LEU A 228 10.44 1.76 14.04
C LEU A 228 10.16 1.13 12.66
N ASP A 229 10.66 -0.08 12.42
CA ASP A 229 10.51 -0.74 11.12
C ASP A 229 9.13 -1.40 10.91
N ASN A 230 8.20 -1.24 11.85
CA ASN A 230 6.83 -1.76 11.73
C ASN A 230 5.86 -0.64 11.32
N PRO A 231 5.50 -0.50 10.04
CA PRO A 231 4.59 0.56 9.59
C PRO A 231 3.18 0.45 10.20
N ASP A 232 2.72 -0.77 10.53
CA ASP A 232 1.40 -0.98 11.13
C ASP A 232 1.35 -0.46 12.58
N TYR A 233 2.49 -0.38 13.27
CA TYR A 233 2.60 0.19 14.61
C TYR A 233 2.22 1.67 14.63
N TRP A 234 2.58 2.40 13.58
CA TRP A 234 2.39 3.85 13.55
C TRP A 234 0.97 4.26 13.18
N GLN A 235 0.18 3.37 12.59
CA GLN A 235 -1.21 3.64 12.17
C GLN A 235 -2.13 4.03 13.34
N GLN A 236 -1.82 3.61 14.56
CA GLN A 236 -2.56 4.03 15.77
C GLN A 236 -2.40 5.53 16.10
N TYR A 237 -1.42 6.20 15.48
CA TYR A 237 -1.18 7.64 15.60
C TYR A 237 -1.79 8.43 14.42
N SER A 238 -2.58 7.77 13.57
CA SER A 238 -3.34 8.44 12.53
C SER A 238 -4.39 9.36 13.15
N TRP A 239 -4.50 10.60 12.65
CA TRP A 239 -5.60 11.50 13.04
C TRP A 239 -6.94 11.01 12.50
N ARG A 240 -6.95 10.12 11.48
CA ARG A 240 -8.17 9.57 10.87
C ARG A 240 -8.83 8.49 11.73
N THR A 241 -8.09 7.82 12.62
CA THR A 241 -8.63 6.77 13.52
C THR A 241 -9.22 7.32 14.82
N GLY A 242 -9.27 8.65 14.98
CA GLY A 242 -9.79 9.33 16.18
C GLY A 242 -11.27 9.73 16.15
N CYS A 243 -12.05 9.27 15.16
CA CYS A 243 -13.50 9.51 15.05
C CYS A 243 -14.29 8.20 15.01
#